data_AF-A0A2S2G1K0-F1
#
_entry.id   AF-A0A2S2G1K0-F1
#
_cell.length_a   1.000
_cell.length_b   1.000
_cell.length_c   1.000
_cell.angle_alpha   90.00
_cell.angle_beta   90.00
_cell.angle_gamma   90.00
#
_symmetry.space_group_name_H-M   'P 1'
#
loop_
_entity.id
_entity.type
_entity.pdbx_description
1 polymer ?
#
loop_
_entity_poly.entity_id
_entity_poly.type
_entity_poly.pdbx_seq_one_letter_code
_entity_poly.pdbx_strand_id
1 'polypeptide(L)'
;MPRHTGALMVRGRLERREGTVLLVVDERLSGHDTFLSTTLRLDQPVRLPDLPVRILTFDDVTVLAPLVSVLPQSQDGEEWGGTLLIPHGTRPPAIPDDLAQAAAKAGVDTSSWSPAEARHLLTFLSEAGSGPVRTERIGLIIAALAGLS
;
A
#
# COMPACT_ATOMS: atom_id res chain seq x y z
N MET A 1 9.03 -15.54 -12.89
CA MET A 1 8.52 -15.26 -11.54
C MET A 1 8.75 -13.80 -11.22
N PRO A 2 7.77 -13.05 -10.67
CA PRO A 2 8.02 -11.68 -10.25
C PRO A 2 9.16 -11.69 -9.23
N ARG A 3 10.16 -10.83 -9.43
CA ARG A 3 11.30 -10.72 -8.53
C ARG A 3 10.82 -10.00 -7.26
N HIS A 4 10.75 -10.69 -6.13
CA HIS A 4 10.56 -10.05 -4.82
C HIS A 4 11.90 -9.44 -4.39
N THR A 5 11.83 -8.39 -3.60
CA THR A 5 13.05 -7.64 -3.25
C THR A 5 13.01 -7.00 -1.86
N GLY A 6 11.84 -7.03 -1.24
CA GLY A 6 11.70 -6.86 0.19
C GLY A 6 11.00 -8.08 0.77
N ALA A 7 11.30 -8.36 2.03
CA ALA A 7 10.56 -9.29 2.87
C ALA A 7 10.21 -8.53 4.14
N LEU A 8 8.93 -8.56 4.53
CA LEU A 8 8.45 -7.91 5.74
C LEU A 8 7.84 -8.96 6.66
N MET A 9 8.36 -9.08 7.88
CA MET A 9 7.71 -9.92 8.89
C MET A 9 6.42 -9.25 9.34
N VAL A 10 5.35 -10.03 9.36
CA VAL A 10 4.02 -9.57 9.73
C VAL A 10 3.37 -10.61 10.64
N ARG A 11 2.55 -10.12 11.57
CA ARG A 11 1.80 -10.92 12.52
C ARG A 11 0.43 -10.29 12.74
N GLY A 12 -0.49 -11.07 13.26
CA GLY A 12 -1.71 -10.55 13.84
C GLY A 12 -2.71 -11.64 14.11
N ARG A 13 -3.99 -11.34 13.85
CA ARG A 13 -5.11 -12.23 14.19
C ARG A 13 -5.93 -12.61 12.99
N LEU A 14 -6.44 -13.83 13.01
CA LEU A 14 -7.37 -14.30 12.01
C LEU A 14 -8.78 -13.82 12.37
N GLU A 15 -9.49 -13.26 11.41
CA GLU A 15 -10.90 -12.94 11.53
C GLU A 15 -11.72 -13.71 10.50
N ARG A 16 -12.86 -14.25 10.92
CA ARG A 16 -13.80 -14.91 10.01
C ARG A 16 -15.01 -14.01 9.75
N ARG A 17 -15.21 -13.62 8.50
CA ARG A 17 -16.35 -12.81 8.05
C ARG A 17 -17.02 -13.48 6.86
N GLU A 18 -18.32 -13.76 6.97
CA GLU A 18 -19.13 -14.31 5.87
C GLU A 18 -18.52 -15.57 5.21
N GLY A 19 -17.84 -16.41 6.00
CA GLY A 19 -17.18 -17.63 5.52
C GLY A 19 -15.78 -17.43 4.92
N THR A 20 -15.30 -16.19 4.84
CA THR A 20 -13.93 -15.85 4.42
C THR A 20 -13.04 -15.65 5.64
N VAL A 21 -11.81 -16.15 5.57
CA VAL A 21 -10.77 -15.93 6.58
C VAL A 21 -9.93 -14.73 6.14
N LEU A 22 -9.82 -13.74 7.02
CA LEU A 22 -9.03 -12.53 6.85
C LEU A 22 -7.87 -12.57 7.84
N LEU A 23 -6.70 -12.08 7.41
CA LEU A 23 -5.55 -11.94 8.28
C LEU A 23 -5.40 -10.46 8.66
N VAL A 24 -5.87 -10.11 9.86
CA VAL A 24 -5.74 -8.76 10.41
C VAL A 24 -4.32 -8.60 10.93
N VAL A 25 -3.62 -7.55 10.48
CA VAL A 25 -2.22 -7.28 10.85
C VAL A 25 -2.19 -6.39 12.10
N ASP A 26 -1.35 -6.74 13.09
CA ASP A 26 -1.23 -5.98 14.35
C ASP A 26 -0.68 -4.56 14.13
N GLU A 27 0.23 -4.42 13.17
CA GLU A 27 0.90 -3.17 12.85
C GLU A 27 0.55 -2.75 11.43
N ARG A 28 0.08 -1.51 11.28
CA ARG A 28 -0.29 -0.96 9.97
C ARG A 28 0.92 -0.97 9.04
N LEU A 29 0.71 -1.42 7.80
CA LEU A 29 1.74 -1.49 6.77
C LEU A 29 1.96 -0.13 6.07
N SER A 30 2.20 0.92 6.85
CA SER A 30 2.37 2.30 6.35
C SER A 30 3.46 2.37 5.26
N GLY A 31 3.09 2.82 4.06
CA GLY A 31 4.02 2.91 2.91
C GLY A 31 4.17 1.63 2.06
N HIS A 32 3.58 0.51 2.52
CA HIS A 32 3.44 -0.76 1.78
C HIS A 32 1.97 -1.08 1.44
N ASP A 33 1.05 -0.22 1.88
CA ASP A 33 -0.38 -0.21 1.60
C ASP A 33 -0.73 0.01 0.13
N THR A 34 0.24 0.40 -0.69
CA THR A 34 0.09 0.56 -2.15
C THR A 34 0.13 -0.73 -2.98
N PHE A 35 0.33 -1.90 -2.38
CA PHE A 35 0.34 -3.18 -3.12
C PHE A 35 -1.01 -3.90 -3.02
N LEU A 36 -1.82 -3.79 -4.08
CA LEU A 36 -3.13 -4.46 -4.17
C LEU A 36 -3.06 -5.99 -4.01
N SER A 37 -1.93 -6.62 -4.35
CA SER A 37 -1.72 -8.06 -4.12
C SER A 37 -0.25 -8.41 -3.99
N THR A 38 0.01 -9.47 -3.22
CA THR A 38 1.35 -9.99 -2.95
C THR A 38 1.29 -11.46 -2.48
N THR A 39 2.45 -12.05 -2.22
CA THR A 39 2.56 -13.39 -1.64
C THR A 39 2.92 -13.28 -0.15
N LEU A 40 2.15 -13.94 0.69
CA LEU A 40 2.46 -14.18 2.09
C LEU A 40 3.07 -15.59 2.23
N ARG A 41 4.23 -15.68 2.87
CA ARG A 41 4.72 -16.94 3.42
C ARG A 41 4.14 -17.07 4.82
N LEU A 42 3.09 -17.86 4.98
CA LEU A 42 2.47 -18.10 6.28
C LEU A 42 3.29 -19.16 7.02
N ASP A 43 3.77 -18.85 8.22
CA ASP A 43 4.55 -19.77 9.04
C ASP A 43 3.65 -20.47 10.08
N GLN A 44 2.62 -19.76 10.58
CA GLN A 44 1.64 -20.25 11.54
C GLN A 44 0.27 -19.58 11.31
N PRO A 45 -0.86 -20.22 11.67
CA PRO A 45 -0.98 -21.54 12.31
C PRO A 45 -0.79 -22.72 11.35
N VAL A 46 -0.91 -22.48 10.04
CA VAL A 46 -0.65 -23.47 8.99
C VAL A 46 0.47 -22.95 8.10
N ARG A 47 1.49 -23.77 7.88
CA ARG A 47 2.60 -23.38 7.02
C ARG A 47 2.17 -23.38 5.55
N LEU A 48 2.08 -22.20 4.94
CA LEU A 48 1.79 -22.02 3.53
C LEU A 48 2.90 -21.17 2.89
N PRO A 49 3.81 -21.77 2.10
CA PRO A 49 4.98 -21.06 1.60
C PRO A 49 4.64 -19.99 0.55
N ASP A 50 3.51 -20.14 -0.16
CA ASP A 50 3.09 -19.23 -1.22
C ASP A 50 1.57 -18.98 -1.14
N LEU A 51 1.14 -18.18 -0.17
CA LEU A 51 -0.25 -17.75 -0.05
C LEU A 51 -0.46 -16.42 -0.78
N PRO A 52 -1.12 -16.39 -1.96
CA PRO A 52 -1.44 -15.13 -2.61
C PRO A 52 -2.50 -14.39 -1.78
N VAL A 53 -2.22 -13.13 -1.46
CA VAL A 53 -3.09 -12.25 -0.66
C VAL A 53 -3.29 -10.91 -1.36
N ARG A 54 -4.43 -10.28 -1.06
CA ARG A 54 -4.74 -8.88 -1.35
C ARG A 54 -4.53 -8.06 -0.08
N ILE A 55 -3.83 -6.94 -0.18
CA ILE A 55 -3.67 -6.01 0.95
C ILE A 55 -4.82 -5.00 0.89
N LEU A 56 -5.55 -4.88 1.98
CA LEU A 56 -6.60 -3.89 2.20
C LEU A 56 -6.19 -3.03 3.38
N THR A 57 -5.92 -1.76 3.15
CA THR A 57 -5.57 -0.82 4.22
C THR A 57 -6.71 0.14 4.45
N PHE A 58 -7.12 0.22 5.70
CA PHE A 58 -8.09 1.18 6.24
C PHE A 58 -7.35 2.18 7.13
N ASP A 59 -8.09 3.14 7.70
CA ASP A 59 -7.49 4.24 8.48
C ASP A 59 -6.64 3.74 9.65
N ASP A 60 -7.09 2.71 10.35
CA ASP A 60 -6.49 2.16 11.57
C ASP A 60 -5.97 0.73 11.45
N VAL A 61 -6.33 0.00 10.39
CA VAL A 61 -6.04 -1.43 10.26
C VAL A 61 -5.58 -1.82 8.86
N THR A 62 -4.67 -2.78 8.78
CA THR A 62 -4.34 -3.49 7.54
C THR A 62 -4.86 -4.91 7.61
N VAL A 63 -5.55 -5.34 6.55
CA VAL A 63 -6.11 -6.69 6.41
C VAL A 63 -5.52 -7.33 5.16
N LEU A 64 -5.06 -8.58 5.29
CA LEU A 64 -4.70 -9.41 4.15
C LEU A 64 -5.85 -10.37 3.86
N ALA A 65 -6.41 -10.26 2.66
CA ALA A 65 -7.46 -11.15 2.17
C ALA A 65 -6.83 -12.23 1.27
N PRO A 66 -6.90 -13.53 1.63
CA PRO A 66 -6.45 -14.61 0.76
C PRO A 66 -7.17 -14.57 -0.59
N LEU A 67 -6.42 -14.72 -1.68
CA LEU A 67 -6.99 -14.84 -3.04
C LEU A 67 -7.42 -16.27 -3.37
N VAL A 68 -7.12 -17.21 -2.48
CA VAL A 68 -7.46 -18.62 -2.59
C VAL A 68 -8.03 -19.11 -1.26
N SER A 69 -9.08 -19.93 -1.31
CA SER A 69 -9.65 -20.56 -0.12
C SER A 69 -8.77 -21.70 0.34
N VAL A 70 -7.85 -21.42 1.26
CA VAL A 70 -6.86 -22.42 1.73
C VAL A 70 -6.72 -22.53 3.25
N LEU A 71 -7.53 -21.80 4.03
CA LEU A 71 -7.49 -21.84 5.51
C LEU A 71 -8.74 -22.51 6.11
N PRO A 72 -8.95 -23.84 5.91
CA PRO A 72 -10.15 -24.53 6.36
C PRO A 72 -10.20 -24.80 7.88
N GLN A 73 -9.09 -24.69 8.62
CA GLN A 73 -9.00 -25.14 10.02
C GLN A 73 -8.66 -24.06 11.05
N SER A 74 -8.51 -22.80 10.63
CA SER A 74 -8.12 -21.73 11.55
C SER A 74 -9.30 -21.24 12.39
N GLN A 75 -9.05 -20.99 13.67
CA GLN A 75 -10.02 -20.45 14.61
C GLN A 75 -10.11 -18.92 14.50
N ASP A 76 -11.31 -18.38 14.73
CA ASP A 76 -11.49 -16.93 14.81
C ASP A 76 -10.73 -16.39 16.03
N GLY A 77 -10.00 -15.28 15.84
CA GLY A 77 -9.12 -14.69 16.84
C GLY A 77 -7.76 -15.38 17.02
N GLU A 78 -7.47 -16.46 16.28
CA GLU A 78 -6.19 -17.17 16.35
C GLU A 78 -5.04 -16.30 15.85
N GLU A 79 -3.90 -16.35 16.54
CA GLU A 79 -2.70 -15.63 16.13
C GLU A 79 -2.06 -16.27 14.90
N TRP A 80 -1.56 -15.42 13.99
CA TRP A 80 -0.83 -15.85 12.82
C TRP A 80 0.46 -15.06 12.66
N GLY A 81 1.41 -15.64 11.94
CA GLY A 81 2.70 -15.02 11.68
C GLY A 81 3.25 -15.48 10.34
N GLY A 82 3.91 -14.57 9.64
CA GLY A 82 4.48 -14.86 8.34
C GLY A 82 5.36 -13.76 7.79
N THR A 83 5.83 -13.98 6.57
CA THR A 83 6.67 -13.04 5.83
C THR A 83 5.97 -12.61 4.55
N LEU A 84 5.65 -11.33 4.44
CA LEU A 84 5.09 -10.71 3.24
C LEU A 84 6.21 -10.46 2.22
N LEU A 85 6.07 -11.03 1.01
CA LEU A 85 7.06 -10.89 -0.05
C LEU A 85 6.74 -9.69 -0.94
N ILE A 86 7.30 -8.53 -0.60
CA ILE A 86 7.05 -7.29 -1.35
C ILE A 86 7.49 -7.46 -2.81
N PRO A 87 6.56 -7.42 -3.79
CA PRO A 87 6.92 -7.54 -5.20
C PRO A 87 7.70 -6.31 -5.64
N HIS A 88 8.86 -6.47 -6.29
CA HIS A 88 9.35 -5.44 -7.21
C HIS A 88 8.56 -5.54 -8.52
N GLY A 89 8.26 -4.47 -9.24
CA GLY A 89 8.75 -3.11 -9.11
C GLY A 89 7.62 -2.10 -9.03
N THR A 90 7.80 -1.15 -8.13
CA THR A 90 7.21 0.18 -8.25
C THR A 90 7.61 0.73 -9.61
N ARG A 91 6.68 0.82 -10.57
CA ARG A 91 6.77 1.93 -11.51
C ARG A 91 6.72 3.18 -10.61
N PRO A 92 7.72 4.07 -10.64
CA PRO A 92 7.54 5.38 -10.01
C PRO A 92 6.20 5.90 -10.51
N PRO A 93 5.27 6.25 -9.61
CA PRO A 93 3.97 6.71 -10.07
C PRO A 93 4.23 7.91 -10.97
N ALA A 94 3.72 7.85 -12.20
CA ALA A 94 4.00 8.88 -13.19
C ALA A 94 3.40 10.19 -12.68
N ILE A 95 4.22 11.23 -12.61
CA ILE A 95 3.75 12.57 -12.26
C ILE A 95 2.74 13.00 -13.34
N PRO A 96 1.49 13.32 -12.98
CA PRO A 96 0.52 13.84 -13.93
C PRO A 96 1.03 15.11 -14.60
N ASP A 97 0.72 15.30 -15.90
CA ASP A 97 1.26 16.41 -16.70
C ASP A 97 0.93 17.78 -16.10
N ASP A 98 -0.23 17.94 -15.49
CA ASP A 98 -0.66 19.19 -14.86
C ASP A 98 0.14 19.51 -13.59
N LEU A 99 0.45 18.51 -12.77
CA LEU A 99 1.35 18.64 -11.63
C LEU A 99 2.78 18.94 -12.08
N ALA A 100 3.27 18.22 -13.10
CA ALA A 100 4.61 18.45 -13.67
C ALA A 100 4.74 19.88 -14.22
N GLN A 101 3.72 20.37 -14.94
CA GLN A 101 3.70 21.72 -15.47
C GLN A 101 3.66 22.78 -14.36
N ALA A 102 2.88 22.56 -13.31
CA ALA A 102 2.82 23.47 -12.16
C ALA A 102 4.15 23.52 -11.39
N ALA A 103 4.79 22.37 -11.17
CA ALA A 103 6.10 22.30 -10.53
C ALA A 103 7.18 22.99 -11.36
N ALA A 104 7.21 22.76 -12.67
CA ALA A 104 8.13 23.43 -13.58
C ALA A 104 7.95 24.96 -13.56
N LYS A 105 6.70 25.45 -13.54
CA LYS A 105 6.40 26.90 -13.41
C LYS A 105 6.87 27.48 -12.07
N ALA A 106 6.84 26.69 -11.00
CA ALA A 106 7.25 27.10 -9.67
C ALA A 106 8.75 26.86 -9.39
N GLY A 107 9.50 26.25 -10.31
CA GLY A 107 10.90 25.89 -10.10
C GLY A 107 11.13 24.78 -9.07
N VAL A 108 10.10 23.95 -8.83
CA VAL A 108 10.14 22.87 -7.83
C VAL A 108 10.59 21.56 -8.49
N ASP A 109 11.58 20.89 -7.90
CA ASP A 109 12.05 19.57 -8.35
C ASP A 109 11.19 18.42 -7.77
N THR A 110 10.39 17.80 -8.64
CA THR A 110 9.54 16.65 -8.29
C THR A 110 10.29 15.32 -8.29
N SER A 111 11.54 15.27 -8.75
CA SER A 111 12.34 14.04 -8.78
C SER A 111 13.00 13.69 -7.44
N SER A 112 12.99 14.65 -6.51
CA SER A 112 13.54 14.53 -5.15
C SER A 112 12.68 13.71 -4.20
N TRP A 113 11.43 13.39 -4.57
CA TRP A 113 10.50 12.70 -3.68
C TRP A 113 10.94 11.26 -3.41
N SER A 114 10.87 10.85 -2.14
CA SER A 114 10.89 9.43 -1.86
C SER A 114 9.68 8.76 -2.53
N PRO A 115 9.79 7.49 -2.94
CA PRO A 115 8.66 6.77 -3.53
C PRO A 115 7.41 6.71 -2.65
N ALA A 116 7.55 6.83 -1.32
CA ALA A 116 6.43 6.86 -0.39
C ALA A 116 5.72 8.21 -0.36
N GLU A 117 6.47 9.32 -0.34
CA GLU A 117 5.93 10.68 -0.42
C GLU A 117 5.21 10.90 -1.76
N ALA A 118 5.83 10.47 -2.86
CA ALA A 118 5.24 10.55 -4.19
C ALA A 118 3.87 9.86 -4.25
N ARG A 119 3.74 8.70 -3.62
CA ARG A 119 2.46 7.96 -3.60
C ARG A 119 1.40 8.70 -2.79
N HIS A 120 1.72 9.18 -1.59
CA HIS A 120 0.74 9.94 -0.78
C HIS A 120 0.24 11.19 -1.52
N LEU A 121 1.16 11.98 -2.08
CA LEU A 121 0.81 13.20 -2.82
C LEU A 121 -0.04 12.90 -4.05
N LEU A 122 0.27 11.82 -4.78
CA LEU A 122 -0.47 11.44 -5.97
C LEU A 122 -1.82 10.81 -5.66
N THR A 123 -1.95 10.04 -4.57
CA THR A 123 -3.25 9.57 -4.06
C THR A 123 -4.14 10.76 -3.71
N PHE A 124 -3.61 11.69 -2.89
CA PHE A 124 -4.29 12.93 -2.55
C PHE A 124 -4.70 13.72 -3.82
N LEU A 125 -3.85 13.80 -4.83
CA LEU A 125 -4.22 14.48 -6.07
C LEU A 125 -5.28 13.70 -6.88
N SER A 126 -5.26 12.37 -6.87
CA SER A 126 -6.16 11.52 -7.66
C SER A 126 -7.60 11.50 -7.16
N GLU A 127 -7.81 11.70 -5.85
CA GLU A 127 -9.14 11.83 -5.24
C GLU A 127 -9.88 13.09 -5.70
N ALA A 128 -9.14 14.12 -6.13
CA ALA A 128 -9.72 15.26 -6.81
C ALA A 128 -9.82 14.97 -8.31
N GLY A 129 -11.06 14.71 -8.76
CA GLY A 129 -11.40 14.72 -10.18
C GLY A 129 -11.08 16.07 -10.85
N SER A 130 -11.25 16.17 -12.17
CA SER A 130 -10.97 17.40 -12.90
C SER A 130 -11.76 18.60 -12.35
N GLY A 131 -11.14 19.78 -12.32
CA GLY A 131 -11.78 21.03 -11.92
C GLY A 131 -11.07 21.76 -10.78
N PRO A 132 -11.75 22.73 -10.14
CA PRO A 132 -11.13 23.68 -9.21
C PRO A 132 -10.44 23.02 -8.01
N VAL A 133 -11.02 21.95 -7.47
CA VAL A 133 -10.44 21.22 -6.32
C VAL A 133 -9.08 20.63 -6.66
N ARG A 134 -8.91 20.09 -7.88
CA ARG A 134 -7.63 19.56 -8.35
C ARG A 134 -6.58 20.66 -8.49
N THR A 135 -6.97 21.82 -9.01
CA THR A 135 -6.09 23.00 -9.12
C THR A 135 -5.59 23.45 -7.74
N GLU A 136 -6.47 23.54 -6.75
CA GLU A 136 -6.11 23.90 -5.37
C GLU A 136 -5.19 22.85 -4.74
N ARG A 137 -5.47 21.56 -4.93
CA ARG A 137 -4.60 20.47 -4.44
C ARG A 137 -3.20 20.54 -5.07
N ILE A 138 -3.10 20.84 -6.37
CA ILE A 138 -1.79 21.08 -7.01
C ILE A 138 -1.09 22.28 -6.35
N GLY A 139 -1.79 23.40 -6.14
CA GLY A 139 -1.24 24.57 -5.45
C GLY A 139 -0.68 24.25 -4.07
N LEU A 140 -1.41 23.47 -3.26
CA LEU A 140 -0.96 23.01 -1.95
C LEU A 140 0.29 22.14 -2.01
N ILE A 141 0.34 21.19 -2.97
CA ILE A 141 1.52 20.33 -3.17
C ILE A 141 2.73 21.21 -3.51
N ILE A 142 2.60 22.14 -4.45
CA ILE A 142 3.70 23.02 -4.84
C ILE A 142 4.15 23.92 -3.68
N ALA A 143 3.22 24.50 -2.92
CA ALA A 143 3.54 25.34 -1.77
C ALA A 143 4.29 24.56 -0.68
N ALA A 144 3.86 23.33 -0.39
CA ALA A 144 4.53 22.46 0.57
C ALA A 144 5.97 22.14 0.14
N LEU A 145 6.21 21.92 -1.16
CA LEU A 145 7.53 21.62 -1.69
C LEU A 145 8.46 22.82 -1.71
N ALA A 146 7.94 24.01 -2.05
CA ALA A 146 8.71 25.25 -2.00
C ALA A 146 9.08 25.66 -0.56
N GLY A 147 8.34 25.18 0.45
CA GLY A 147 8.68 25.40 1.87
C GLY A 147 9.79 24.50 2.40
N LEU A 148 10.24 23.50 1.62
CA LEU A 148 11.31 22.56 1.97
C LEU A 148 12.68 22.94 1.36
N SER A 149 12.72 23.97 0.51
CA SER A 149 13.92 24.50 -0.14
C SER A 149 14.63 25.59 0.65
#